data_AF-A0A1G5PIV7-F1
#
_entry.id   AF-A0A1G5PIV7-F1
#
_cell.length_a   1.000
_cell.length_b   1.000
_cell.length_c   1.000
_cell.angle_alpha   90.00
_cell.angle_beta   90.00
_cell.angle_gamma   90.00
#
_symmetry.space_group_name_H-M   'P 1'
#
loop_
_entity.id
_entity.type
_entity.pdbx_description
1 polymer ?
#
loop_
_entity_poly.entity_id
_entity_poly.type
_entity_poly.pdbx_seq_one_letter_code
_entity_poly.pdbx_strand_id
1 'polypeptide(L)'
;MAPVTTQAARRRRRLLRSPWSHALLALILVALVQGFLVKIYHVPTGSMEQTLNVGDRVLVNRTAYLAAAPERGDVVVFSKPPSWGPAPDRRFLRSSVGWFGELTGIGPGNTEYLVKRIIGVPGDTVECCDAAGSVMVNGDVVGEPYVYQDFPLHPGSLDCSTAVKSPRCFEPLLLGEDQYLVLGDHRSNSEDSVAACRNPAAAADCVRTVHRGEITGRVDWRVFPFDTWGPPE
;
A
#
# COMPACT_ATOMS: atom_id res chain seq x y z
N MET A 1 -26.95 -50.85 38.15
CA MET A 1 -27.20 -49.56 37.48
C MET A 1 -26.05 -49.28 36.53
N ALA A 2 -26.25 -49.38 35.22
CA ALA A 2 -25.24 -48.99 34.23
C ALA A 2 -25.38 -47.49 33.93
N PRO A 3 -24.28 -46.72 33.85
CA PRO A 3 -24.38 -45.30 33.58
C PRO A 3 -24.81 -45.09 32.12
N VAL A 4 -25.95 -44.43 31.93
CA VAL A 4 -26.38 -43.89 30.64
C VAL A 4 -25.43 -42.74 30.29
N THR A 5 -24.24 -43.06 29.76
CA THR A 5 -23.43 -42.06 29.09
C THR A 5 -24.22 -41.57 27.88
N THR A 6 -24.70 -40.33 27.97
CA THR A 6 -25.53 -39.67 26.97
C THR A 6 -24.85 -39.77 25.60
N GLN A 7 -25.53 -40.43 24.66
CA GLN A 7 -25.09 -40.64 23.27
C GLN A 7 -24.62 -39.34 22.58
N ALA A 8 -25.17 -38.20 23.01
CA ALA A 8 -24.77 -36.85 22.62
C ALA A 8 -23.31 -36.49 22.96
N ALA A 9 -22.81 -36.86 24.14
CA ALA A 9 -21.43 -36.60 24.56
C ALA A 9 -20.43 -37.42 23.73
N ARG A 10 -20.81 -38.65 23.35
CA ARG A 10 -19.99 -39.55 22.50
C ARG A 10 -19.95 -39.06 21.04
N ARG A 11 -21.06 -38.50 20.52
CA ARG A 11 -21.14 -37.87 19.18
C ARG A 11 -20.29 -36.60 19.09
N ARG A 12 -20.35 -35.70 20.09
CA ARG A 12 -19.47 -34.51 20.18
C ARG A 12 -17.99 -34.88 20.19
N ARG A 13 -17.59 -35.90 20.96
CA ARG A 13 -16.19 -36.40 21.01
C ARG A 13 -15.72 -37.04 19.70
N ARG A 14 -16.63 -37.54 18.85
CA ARG A 14 -16.31 -38.12 17.53
C ARG A 14 -16.23 -37.05 16.43
N LEU A 15 -17.06 -36.00 16.53
CA LEU A 15 -17.00 -34.81 15.67
C LEU A 15 -15.72 -33.99 15.89
N LEU A 16 -15.25 -33.86 17.14
CA LEU A 16 -14.00 -33.18 17.52
C LEU A 16 -12.70 -33.94 17.16
N ARG A 17 -12.81 -35.17 16.65
CA ARG A 17 -11.66 -36.00 16.19
C ARG A 17 -11.72 -36.29 14.68
N SER A 18 -12.61 -35.63 13.96
CA SER A 18 -12.75 -35.80 12.52
C SER A 18 -11.67 -34.98 11.79
N PRO A 19 -10.95 -35.52 10.80
CA PRO A 19 -9.98 -34.75 10.01
C PRO A 19 -10.62 -33.51 9.38
N TRP A 20 -11.91 -33.58 9.03
CA TRP A 20 -12.70 -32.46 8.52
C TRP A 20 -12.87 -31.32 9.52
N SER A 21 -12.98 -31.63 10.82
CA SER A 21 -13.09 -30.60 11.86
C SER A 21 -11.78 -29.84 12.04
N HIS A 22 -10.64 -30.53 11.95
CA HIS A 22 -9.32 -29.90 11.98
C HIS A 22 -9.06 -29.07 10.72
N ALA A 23 -9.45 -29.57 9.55
CA ALA A 23 -9.34 -28.82 8.30
C ALA A 23 -10.18 -27.53 8.34
N LEU A 24 -11.43 -27.62 8.82
CA LEU A 24 -12.28 -26.45 8.98
C LEU A 24 -11.69 -25.45 9.99
N LEU A 25 -11.20 -25.93 11.13
CA LEU A 25 -10.54 -25.09 12.13
C LEU A 25 -9.31 -24.40 11.57
N ALA A 26 -8.47 -25.13 10.83
CA ALA A 26 -7.28 -24.57 10.18
C ALA A 26 -7.65 -23.49 9.16
N LEU A 27 -8.69 -23.71 8.35
CA LEU A 27 -9.16 -22.72 7.39
C LEU A 27 -9.71 -21.45 8.06
N ILE A 28 -10.47 -21.61 9.15
CA ILE A 28 -10.94 -20.48 9.96
C ILE A 28 -9.76 -19.73 10.57
N LEU A 29 -8.78 -20.44 11.13
CA LEU A 29 -7.60 -19.83 11.72
C LEU A 29 -6.81 -19.02 10.67
N VAL A 30 -6.57 -19.60 9.48
CA VAL A 30 -5.91 -18.90 8.37
C VAL A 30 -6.71 -17.66 7.97
N ALA A 31 -8.04 -17.76 7.84
CA ALA A 31 -8.89 -16.61 7.49
C ALA A 31 -8.84 -15.51 8.56
N LEU A 32 -8.76 -15.85 9.85
CA LEU A 32 -8.61 -14.87 10.93
C LEU A 32 -7.23 -14.21 10.92
N VAL A 33 -6.17 -15.00 10.76
CA VAL A 33 -4.81 -14.47 10.63
C VAL A 33 -4.72 -13.54 9.41
N GLN A 34 -5.29 -13.96 8.27
CA GLN A 34 -5.26 -13.18 7.03
C GLN A 34 -6.17 -11.94 7.06
N GLY A 35 -7.29 -12.05 7.78
CA GLY A 35 -8.24 -10.95 7.95
C GLY A 35 -7.74 -9.86 8.88
N PHE A 36 -6.99 -10.20 9.93
CA PHE A 36 -6.71 -9.26 11.03
C PHE A 36 -5.23 -8.99 11.28
N LEU A 37 -4.32 -9.91 10.97
CA LEU A 37 -2.91 -9.77 11.35
C LEU A 37 -2.04 -9.41 10.15
N VAL A 38 -2.08 -10.25 9.11
CA VAL A 38 -1.19 -10.12 7.96
C VAL A 38 -1.96 -10.42 6.69
N LYS A 39 -1.68 -9.77 5.58
CA LYS A 39 -2.33 -10.11 4.31
C LYS A 39 -1.33 -10.13 3.17
N ILE A 40 -1.45 -11.12 2.29
CA ILE A 40 -0.60 -11.22 1.11
C ILE A 40 -1.25 -10.44 -0.04
N TYR A 41 -0.49 -9.51 -0.62
CA TYR A 41 -0.87 -8.73 -1.80
C TYR A 41 0.04 -9.05 -2.97
N HIS A 42 -0.51 -9.05 -4.18
CA HIS A 42 0.23 -9.17 -5.44
C HIS A 42 0.54 -7.77 -5.98
N VAL A 43 1.77 -7.52 -6.45
CA VAL A 43 2.22 -6.25 -7.02
C VAL A 43 2.05 -6.27 -8.55
N PRO A 44 1.06 -5.57 -9.14
CA PRO A 44 0.77 -5.65 -10.56
C PRO A 44 1.48 -4.60 -11.42
N THR A 45 2.10 -3.58 -10.80
CA THR A 45 2.69 -2.42 -11.49
C THR A 45 4.14 -2.19 -11.08
N GLY A 46 4.95 -1.60 -11.97
CA GLY A 46 6.35 -1.25 -11.72
C GLY A 46 6.58 0.10 -11.03
N SER A 47 5.59 0.66 -10.33
CA SER A 47 5.72 1.98 -9.67
C SER A 47 6.65 1.97 -8.45
N MET A 48 7.01 0.79 -7.97
CA MET A 48 7.95 0.57 -6.86
C MET A 48 9.17 -0.25 -7.33
N GLU A 49 9.45 -0.30 -8.63
CA GLU A 49 10.53 -1.12 -9.21
C GLU A 49 11.89 -0.87 -8.52
N GLN A 50 12.74 -1.89 -8.49
CA GLN A 50 13.94 -2.04 -7.64
C GLN A 50 13.64 -2.35 -6.17
N THR A 51 12.58 -1.78 -5.58
CA THR A 51 12.14 -2.15 -4.23
C THR A 51 11.13 -3.30 -4.24
N LEU A 52 10.11 -3.21 -5.09
CA LEU A 52 9.10 -4.22 -5.36
C LEU A 52 8.89 -4.34 -6.88
N ASN A 53 9.14 -5.53 -7.42
CA ASN A 53 9.02 -5.81 -8.84
C ASN A 53 7.62 -6.30 -9.21
N VAL A 54 7.27 -6.14 -10.48
CA VAL A 54 6.01 -6.68 -11.02
C VAL A 54 5.96 -8.19 -10.82
N GLY A 55 4.90 -8.68 -10.22
CA GLY A 55 4.70 -10.10 -9.89
C GLY A 55 5.08 -10.48 -8.46
N ASP A 56 5.72 -9.59 -7.70
CA ASP A 56 6.05 -9.83 -6.30
C ASP A 56 4.78 -10.08 -5.48
N ARG A 57 4.86 -11.01 -4.52
CA ARG A 57 3.86 -11.15 -3.46
C ARG A 57 4.44 -10.64 -2.16
N VAL A 58 3.76 -9.68 -1.57
CA VAL A 58 4.21 -8.99 -0.36
C VAL A 58 3.28 -9.29 0.80
N LEU A 59 3.87 -9.51 1.97
CA LEU A 59 3.18 -9.68 3.24
C LEU A 59 3.03 -8.31 3.90
N VAL A 60 1.78 -7.90 4.04
CA VAL A 60 1.38 -6.63 4.63
C VAL A 60 0.97 -6.87 6.07
N ASN A 61 1.66 -6.20 6.99
CA ASN A 61 1.38 -6.19 8.42
C ASN A 61 0.26 -5.17 8.72
N ARG A 62 -0.90 -5.68 9.11
CA ARG A 62 -2.08 -4.87 9.46
C ARG A 62 -2.04 -4.35 10.89
N THR A 63 -1.19 -4.93 11.74
CA THR A 63 -1.04 -4.52 13.14
C THR A 63 0.03 -3.46 13.36
N ALA A 64 0.86 -3.20 12.34
CA ALA A 64 1.95 -2.21 12.38
C ALA A 64 1.50 -0.85 12.95
N TYR A 65 0.27 -0.44 12.63
CA TYR A 65 -0.26 0.87 12.97
C TYR A 65 -1.45 0.84 13.94
N LEU A 66 -1.51 -0.18 14.81
CA LEU A 66 -2.48 -0.23 15.92
C LEU A 66 -2.01 0.57 17.14
N ALA A 67 -0.70 0.58 17.38
CA ALA A 67 -0.07 1.26 18.52
C ALA A 67 1.00 2.29 18.09
N ALA A 68 1.23 2.44 16.78
CA ALA A 68 2.16 3.39 16.20
C ALA A 68 1.50 4.10 15.00
N ALA A 69 1.97 5.30 14.69
CA ALA A 69 1.60 5.97 13.45
C ALA A 69 2.49 5.50 12.29
N PRO A 70 2.02 5.56 11.04
CA PRO A 70 2.89 5.41 9.88
C PRO A 70 4.01 6.46 9.88
N GLU A 71 5.22 6.03 9.54
CA GLU A 71 6.42 6.87 9.58
C GLU A 71 6.98 7.13 8.17
N ARG A 72 7.82 8.16 8.05
CA ARG A 72 8.55 8.42 6.80
C ARG A 72 9.42 7.22 6.45
N GLY A 73 9.40 6.83 5.18
CA GLY A 73 10.13 5.68 4.64
C GLY A 73 9.33 4.37 4.65
N ASP A 74 8.21 4.28 5.38
CA ASP A 74 7.36 3.09 5.37
C ASP A 74 6.81 2.83 3.97
N VAL A 75 6.97 1.60 3.47
CA VAL A 75 6.28 1.12 2.27
C VAL A 75 4.91 0.60 2.70
N VAL A 76 3.82 1.19 2.20
CA VAL A 76 2.46 0.91 2.66
C VAL A 76 1.55 0.48 1.53
N VAL A 77 0.62 -0.42 1.87
CA VAL A 77 -0.53 -0.72 1.02
C VAL A 77 -1.74 0.08 1.51
N PHE A 78 -2.43 0.75 0.60
CA PHE A 78 -3.61 1.55 0.89
C PHE A 78 -4.68 1.40 -0.21
N SER A 79 -5.95 1.62 0.15
CA SER A 79 -7.03 1.68 -0.84
C SER A 79 -6.97 3.00 -1.61
N LYS A 80 -7.10 2.96 -2.94
CA LYS A 80 -7.09 4.16 -3.78
C LYS A 80 -8.13 5.18 -3.30
N PRO A 81 -7.72 6.40 -2.87
CA PRO A 81 -8.65 7.41 -2.39
C PRO A 81 -9.59 7.88 -3.50
N PRO A 82 -10.87 8.24 -3.20
CA PRO A 82 -11.79 8.79 -4.20
C PRO A 82 -11.28 10.07 -4.86
N SER A 83 -10.48 10.87 -4.15
CA SER A 83 -9.84 12.08 -4.67
C SER A 83 -8.83 11.78 -5.81
N TRP A 84 -8.40 10.53 -5.95
CA TRP A 84 -7.45 10.12 -6.98
C TRP A 84 -8.11 9.71 -8.30
N GLY A 85 -9.45 9.66 -8.32
CA GLY A 85 -10.24 9.33 -9.50
C GLY A 85 -11.35 8.32 -9.18
N PRO A 86 -12.26 8.09 -10.13
CA PRO A 86 -13.34 7.14 -9.94
C PRO A 86 -12.78 5.72 -9.81
N ALA A 87 -13.32 4.95 -8.86
CA ALA A 87 -13.05 3.53 -8.79
C ALA A 87 -13.52 2.83 -10.09
N PRO A 88 -12.80 1.83 -10.58
CA PRO A 88 -13.18 1.11 -11.78
C PRO A 88 -14.59 0.49 -11.64
N ASP A 89 -15.44 0.64 -12.66
CA ASP A 89 -16.77 0.04 -12.68
C ASP A 89 -16.67 -1.49 -12.80
N ARG A 90 -16.76 -2.18 -11.65
CA ARG A 90 -16.66 -3.64 -11.56
C ARG A 90 -18.02 -4.32 -11.38
N ARG A 91 -19.10 -3.78 -11.96
CA ARG A 91 -20.46 -4.37 -11.92
C ARG A 91 -20.50 -5.86 -12.30
N PHE A 92 -19.56 -6.32 -13.12
CA PHE A 92 -19.38 -7.71 -13.56
C PHE A 92 -18.86 -8.67 -12.46
N LEU A 93 -18.08 -8.19 -11.48
CA LEU A 93 -17.44 -9.01 -10.46
C LEU A 93 -18.20 -9.08 -9.12
N ARG A 94 -19.46 -8.64 -9.10
CA ARG A 94 -20.34 -8.60 -7.90
C ARG A 94 -20.71 -9.96 -7.28
N SER A 95 -20.09 -11.06 -7.71
CA SER A 95 -20.34 -12.41 -7.21
C SER A 95 -19.35 -12.83 -6.11
N SER A 96 -19.59 -14.00 -5.52
CA SER A 96 -18.73 -14.70 -4.56
C SER A 96 -17.25 -14.79 -4.99
N VAL A 97 -16.93 -14.62 -6.28
CA VAL A 97 -15.56 -14.55 -6.81
C VAL A 97 -14.81 -13.32 -6.31
N GLY A 98 -15.42 -12.14 -6.32
CA GLY A 98 -14.76 -10.90 -5.86
C GLY A 98 -14.45 -10.93 -4.36
N TRP A 99 -15.40 -11.42 -3.57
CA TRP A 99 -15.20 -11.66 -2.13
C TRP A 99 -14.14 -12.73 -1.86
N PHE A 100 -14.12 -13.81 -2.65
CA PHE A 100 -13.10 -14.85 -2.52
C PHE A 100 -11.71 -14.30 -2.85
N GLY A 101 -11.57 -13.50 -3.91
CA GLY A 101 -10.31 -12.85 -4.28
C GLY A 101 -9.83 -11.87 -3.21
N GLU A 102 -10.75 -11.09 -2.63
CA GLU A 102 -10.42 -10.18 -1.54
C GLU A 102 -10.04 -10.90 -0.23
N LEU A 103 -10.71 -12.02 0.09
CA LEU A 103 -10.40 -12.83 1.27
C LEU A 103 -9.06 -13.55 1.12
N THR A 104 -8.81 -14.16 -0.04
CA THR A 104 -7.67 -15.05 -0.26
C THR A 104 -6.44 -14.35 -0.84
N GLY A 105 -6.60 -13.14 -1.37
CA GLY A 105 -5.57 -12.46 -2.16
C GLY A 105 -5.33 -13.11 -3.53
N ILE A 106 -6.18 -14.05 -3.96
CA ILE A 106 -6.06 -14.79 -5.23
C ILE A 106 -7.25 -14.44 -6.13
N GLY A 107 -7.00 -13.60 -7.14
CA GLY A 107 -8.02 -13.14 -8.09
C GLY A 107 -8.47 -11.70 -7.87
N PRO A 108 -9.41 -11.18 -8.69
CA PRO A 108 -9.81 -9.78 -8.63
C PRO A 108 -10.62 -9.48 -7.36
N GLY A 109 -10.22 -8.46 -6.61
CA GLY A 109 -10.98 -7.92 -5.47
C GLY A 109 -11.94 -6.80 -5.87
N ASN A 110 -12.78 -6.35 -4.94
CA ASN A 110 -13.66 -5.18 -5.18
C ASN A 110 -12.96 -3.84 -4.95
N THR A 111 -11.90 -3.84 -4.15
CA THR A 111 -11.13 -2.66 -3.78
C THR A 111 -9.85 -2.58 -4.63
N GLU A 112 -9.52 -1.39 -5.11
CA GLU A 112 -8.23 -1.12 -5.75
C GLU A 112 -7.22 -0.74 -4.68
N TYR A 113 -6.17 -1.55 -4.54
CA TYR A 113 -5.09 -1.33 -3.59
C TYR A 113 -3.84 -0.88 -4.34
N LEU A 114 -3.15 0.12 -3.77
CA LEU A 114 -1.88 0.64 -4.26
C LEU A 114 -0.80 0.41 -3.21
N VAL A 115 0.45 0.32 -3.67
CA VAL A 115 1.64 0.27 -2.81
C VAL A 115 2.54 1.46 -3.14
N LYS A 116 2.94 2.23 -2.13
CA LYS A 116 3.80 3.42 -2.24
C LYS A 116 4.60 3.60 -0.95
N ARG A 117 5.62 4.45 -0.99
CA ARG A 117 6.40 4.84 0.18
C ARG A 117 5.90 6.15 0.77
N ILE A 118 5.78 6.21 2.10
CA ILE A 118 5.46 7.45 2.82
C ILE A 118 6.67 8.36 2.80
N ILE A 119 6.48 9.58 2.28
CA ILE A 119 7.51 10.62 2.22
C ILE A 119 7.23 11.72 3.25
N GLY A 120 5.96 12.06 3.45
CA GLY A 120 5.52 13.02 4.47
C GLY A 120 4.44 12.44 5.36
N VAL A 121 4.49 12.81 6.64
CA VAL A 121 3.53 12.42 7.69
C VAL A 121 2.79 13.66 8.20
N PRO A 122 1.71 13.51 8.99
CA PRO A 122 0.96 14.64 9.52
C PRO A 122 1.82 15.73 10.17
N GLY A 123 1.57 16.99 9.80
CA GLY A 123 2.33 18.15 10.27
C GLY A 123 3.57 18.50 9.46
N ASP A 124 4.03 17.63 8.55
CA ASP A 124 5.15 17.95 7.67
C ASP A 124 4.75 18.98 6.61
N THR A 125 5.68 19.88 6.29
CA THR A 125 5.68 20.60 5.00
C THR A 125 6.55 19.83 4.02
N VAL A 126 5.97 19.34 2.94
CA VAL A 126 6.70 18.61 1.88
C VAL A 126 6.71 19.45 0.61
N GLU A 127 7.85 19.57 -0.04
CA GLU A 127 8.00 20.34 -1.28
C GLU A 127 8.96 19.67 -2.26
N CYS A 128 8.75 19.94 -3.56
CA CYS A 128 9.84 19.83 -4.52
C CYS A 128 10.53 21.19 -4.53
N CYS A 129 11.84 21.28 -4.47
CA CYS A 129 12.89 20.31 -4.19
C CYS A 129 14.14 21.18 -4.06
N ASP A 130 15.26 20.63 -3.59
CA ASP A 130 16.51 21.39 -3.62
C ASP A 130 16.98 21.65 -5.07
N ALA A 131 18.08 22.39 -5.24
CA ALA A 131 18.64 22.67 -6.57
C ALA A 131 19.12 21.41 -7.32
N ALA A 132 19.34 20.29 -6.61
CA ALA A 132 19.65 18.99 -7.19
C ALA A 132 18.38 18.17 -7.51
N GLY A 133 17.21 18.68 -7.11
CA GLY A 133 15.90 18.08 -7.30
C GLY A 133 15.52 17.06 -6.23
N SER A 134 16.23 16.98 -5.12
CA SER A 134 15.89 16.11 -3.99
C SER A 134 14.64 16.63 -3.27
N VAL A 135 13.73 15.73 -2.89
CA VAL A 135 12.52 16.11 -2.12
C VAL A 135 12.94 16.68 -0.75
N MET A 136 12.24 17.73 -0.32
CA MET A 136 12.47 18.38 0.96
C MET A 136 11.28 18.20 1.89
N VAL A 137 11.58 17.96 3.16
CA VAL A 137 10.58 17.85 4.24
C VAL A 137 11.00 18.77 5.37
N ASN A 138 10.13 19.73 5.73
CA ASN A 138 10.39 20.77 6.72
C ASN A 138 11.67 21.58 6.44
N GLY A 139 12.04 21.75 5.17
CA GLY A 139 13.24 22.45 4.74
C GLY A 139 14.51 21.60 4.68
N ASP A 140 14.46 20.34 5.12
CA ASP A 140 15.60 19.42 5.07
C ASP A 140 15.49 18.46 3.88
N VAL A 141 16.62 18.16 3.24
CA VAL A 141 16.70 17.20 2.14
C VAL A 141 16.46 15.78 2.66
N VAL A 142 15.53 15.06 2.03
CA VAL A 142 15.26 13.65 2.33
C VAL A 142 16.32 12.77 1.65
N GLY A 143 16.90 11.83 2.40
CA GLY A 143 17.75 10.79 1.84
C GLY A 143 16.92 9.71 1.16
N GLU A 144 16.98 9.63 -0.17
CA GLU A 144 16.15 8.73 -0.97
C GLU A 144 16.98 7.71 -1.80
N PRO A 145 17.78 6.83 -1.16
CA PRO A 145 18.65 5.88 -1.87
C PRO A 145 17.88 4.82 -2.68
N TYR A 146 16.59 4.66 -2.39
CA TYR A 146 15.66 3.73 -3.03
C TYR A 146 15.07 4.26 -4.35
N VAL A 147 15.30 5.53 -4.70
CA VAL A 147 14.71 6.13 -5.91
C VAL A 147 15.30 5.49 -7.16
N TYR A 148 14.41 4.98 -8.00
CA TYR A 148 14.71 4.45 -9.32
C TYR A 148 14.05 5.33 -10.39
N GLN A 149 14.83 5.73 -11.40
CA GLN A 149 14.39 6.55 -12.54
C GLN A 149 13.46 7.72 -12.18
N ASP A 150 14.06 8.88 -11.90
CA ASP A 150 13.33 10.12 -11.66
C ASP A 150 13.09 10.94 -12.94
N PHE A 151 12.18 11.88 -12.86
CA PHE A 151 11.95 12.86 -13.91
C PHE A 151 13.15 13.79 -14.07
N PRO A 152 13.40 14.31 -15.27
CA PRO A 152 14.52 15.22 -15.50
C PRO A 152 14.31 16.54 -14.75
N LEU A 153 15.39 17.02 -14.12
CA LEU A 153 15.47 18.36 -13.55
C LEU A 153 16.83 18.94 -13.92
N HIS A 154 16.81 20.08 -14.61
CA HIS A 154 18.00 20.76 -15.11
C HIS A 154 17.93 22.24 -14.68
N PRO A 155 18.76 22.67 -13.72
CA PRO A 155 18.75 24.06 -13.26
C PRO A 155 18.86 25.07 -14.41
N GLY A 156 18.01 26.08 -14.40
CA GLY A 156 17.93 27.16 -15.39
C GLY A 156 17.29 26.80 -16.74
N SER A 157 16.92 25.54 -16.96
CA SER A 157 16.34 25.10 -18.26
C SER A 157 15.10 24.23 -18.14
N LEU A 158 14.99 23.44 -17.06
CA LEU A 158 13.85 22.60 -16.73
C LEU A 158 13.83 22.38 -15.21
N ASP A 159 13.44 23.41 -14.46
CA ASP A 159 13.31 23.38 -13.00
C ASP A 159 11.98 23.99 -12.56
N CYS A 160 11.79 24.23 -11.27
CA CYS A 160 10.51 24.74 -10.76
C CYS A 160 10.32 26.25 -10.93
N SER A 161 11.36 26.97 -11.36
CA SER A 161 11.36 28.41 -11.66
C SER A 161 11.19 28.73 -13.15
N THR A 162 11.38 27.75 -14.03
CA THR A 162 11.25 27.94 -15.48
C THR A 162 9.79 27.96 -15.94
N ALA A 163 9.54 28.61 -17.09
CA ALA A 163 8.20 28.71 -17.67
C ALA A 163 7.57 27.33 -17.99
N VAL A 164 8.40 26.38 -18.44
CA VAL A 164 8.06 24.96 -18.49
C VAL A 164 8.69 24.32 -17.26
N LYS A 165 7.86 23.90 -16.30
CA LYS A 165 8.34 23.28 -15.06
C LYS A 165 8.72 21.81 -15.28
N SER A 166 9.71 21.33 -14.53
CA SER A 166 9.99 19.89 -14.45
C SER A 166 8.77 19.13 -13.90
N PRO A 167 8.46 17.90 -14.37
CA PRO A 167 7.44 17.05 -13.76
C PRO A 167 7.75 16.64 -12.31
N ARG A 168 8.96 16.88 -11.81
CA ARG A 168 9.27 16.73 -10.38
C ARG A 168 8.53 17.76 -9.53
N CYS A 169 8.26 18.94 -10.08
CA CYS A 169 7.82 20.10 -9.34
C CYS A 169 6.38 19.98 -8.84
N PHE A 170 6.20 20.30 -7.56
CA PHE A 170 4.92 20.55 -6.92
C PHE A 170 5.12 21.62 -5.85
N GLU A 171 4.08 22.39 -5.58
CA GLU A 171 4.14 23.47 -4.59
C GLU A 171 4.24 22.91 -3.16
N PRO A 172 4.80 23.67 -2.20
CA PRO A 172 4.91 23.23 -0.82
C PRO A 172 3.54 22.89 -0.23
N LEU A 173 3.41 21.72 0.38
CA LEU A 173 2.19 21.25 1.00
C LEU A 173 2.42 20.97 2.50
N LEU A 174 1.71 21.71 3.35
CA LEU A 174 1.56 21.37 4.76
C LEU A 174 0.52 20.25 4.91
N LEU A 175 0.93 19.10 5.42
CA LEU A 175 0.07 17.95 5.66
C LEU A 175 -0.77 18.17 6.93
N GLY A 176 -2.09 17.99 6.79
CA GLY A 176 -3.02 18.01 7.93
C GLY A 176 -2.84 16.81 8.87
N GLU A 177 -3.59 16.80 9.98
CA GLU A 177 -3.46 15.83 11.10
C GLU A 177 -3.63 14.35 10.70
N ASP A 178 -4.23 14.07 9.54
CA ASP A 178 -4.51 12.73 9.05
C ASP A 178 -3.95 12.48 7.65
N GLN A 179 -3.10 13.36 7.13
CA GLN A 179 -2.66 13.31 5.75
C GLN A 179 -1.23 12.78 5.62
N TYR A 180 -1.03 11.91 4.65
CA TYR A 180 0.26 11.34 4.28
C TYR A 180 0.52 11.65 2.80
N LEU A 181 1.75 12.05 2.49
CA LEU A 181 2.23 12.15 1.13
C LEU A 181 2.99 10.88 0.79
N VAL A 182 2.57 10.20 -0.28
CA VAL A 182 3.18 8.93 -0.70
C VAL A 182 3.70 9.04 -2.13
N LEU A 183 4.91 8.54 -2.38
CA LEU A 183 5.53 8.50 -3.70
C LEU A 183 5.89 7.07 -4.08
N GLY A 184 5.95 6.81 -5.40
CA GLY A 184 6.54 5.58 -5.91
C GLY A 184 8.06 5.69 -5.94
N ASP A 185 8.73 4.57 -5.70
CA ASP A 185 10.20 4.50 -5.79
C ASP A 185 10.64 4.56 -7.26
N HIS A 186 9.84 4.02 -8.19
CA HIS A 186 9.97 4.30 -9.63
C HIS A 186 9.24 5.60 -9.98
N ARG A 187 9.90 6.73 -9.69
CA ARG A 187 9.33 8.09 -9.73
C ARG A 187 8.67 8.42 -11.06
N SER A 188 9.37 8.14 -12.16
CA SER A 188 8.89 8.43 -13.53
C SER A 188 7.70 7.57 -13.99
N ASN A 189 7.38 6.49 -13.27
CA ASN A 189 6.35 5.52 -13.65
C ASN A 189 5.38 5.20 -12.49
N SER A 190 4.96 6.24 -11.75
CA SER A 190 4.15 6.07 -10.55
C SER A 190 2.91 6.97 -10.52
N GLU A 191 1.71 6.39 -10.40
CA GLU A 191 0.49 7.13 -10.05
C GLU A 191 0.45 7.28 -8.52
N ASP A 192 0.96 8.40 -8.03
CA ASP A 192 1.17 8.71 -6.61
C ASP A 192 0.65 10.12 -6.24
N SER A 193 0.98 10.61 -5.05
CA SER A 193 0.46 11.87 -4.51
C SER A 193 0.67 13.08 -5.41
N VAL A 194 1.74 13.08 -6.22
CA VAL A 194 2.09 14.23 -7.08
C VAL A 194 1.81 13.96 -8.55
N ALA A 195 1.20 12.83 -8.90
CA ALA A 195 0.95 12.47 -10.29
C ALA A 195 0.12 13.51 -11.05
N ALA A 196 -0.86 14.14 -10.39
CA ALA A 196 -1.67 15.19 -11.00
C ALA A 196 -0.88 16.51 -11.22
N CYS A 197 0.21 16.73 -10.49
CA CYS A 197 1.08 17.90 -10.63
C CYS A 197 2.00 17.83 -11.85
N ARG A 198 2.18 16.63 -12.44
CA ARG A 198 3.05 16.40 -13.60
C ARG A 198 2.49 16.97 -14.90
N ASN A 199 1.25 17.45 -14.89
CA ASN A 199 0.64 18.15 -16.01
C ASN A 199 1.10 19.61 -16.02
N PRO A 200 1.64 20.16 -17.13
CA PRO A 200 1.98 21.58 -17.23
C PRO A 200 0.82 22.55 -16.94
N ALA A 201 -0.42 22.09 -17.07
CA ALA A 201 -1.63 22.84 -16.73
C ALA A 201 -2.22 22.47 -15.34
N ALA A 202 -1.44 21.80 -14.49
CA ALA A 202 -1.89 21.44 -13.15
C ALA A 202 -2.19 22.69 -12.30
N ALA A 203 -3.23 22.59 -11.47
CA ALA A 203 -3.52 23.60 -10.45
C ALA A 203 -2.45 23.57 -9.35
N ALA A 204 -2.32 24.66 -8.58
CA ALA A 204 -1.35 24.74 -7.48
C ALA A 204 -1.64 23.70 -6.37
N ASP A 205 -2.90 23.33 -6.18
CA ASP A 205 -3.38 22.34 -5.22
C ASP A 205 -3.51 20.92 -5.83
N CYS A 206 -2.68 20.60 -6.82
CA CYS A 206 -2.70 19.31 -7.52
C CYS A 206 -2.29 18.11 -6.66
N VAL A 207 -1.60 18.33 -5.54
CA VAL A 207 -1.11 17.24 -4.69
C VAL A 207 -2.28 16.55 -3.99
N ARG A 208 -2.31 15.22 -4.05
CA ARG A 208 -3.32 14.38 -3.41
C ARG A 208 -2.70 13.60 -2.27
N THR A 209 -3.36 13.60 -1.12
CA THR A 209 -2.89 12.90 0.07
C THR A 209 -3.63 11.57 0.25
N VAL A 210 -3.04 10.72 1.09
CA VAL A 210 -3.66 9.51 1.62
C VAL A 210 -4.01 9.76 3.07
N HIS A 211 -5.17 9.27 3.51
CA HIS A 211 -5.65 9.36 4.88
C HIS A 211 -5.30 8.13 5.71
N ARG A 212 -5.18 8.24 7.04
CA ARG A 212 -4.84 7.08 7.89
C ARG A 212 -5.81 5.92 7.66
N GLY A 213 -7.11 6.21 7.54
CA GLY A 213 -8.15 5.20 7.35
C GLY A 213 -8.02 4.39 6.05
N GLU A 214 -7.30 4.90 5.06
CA GLU A 214 -7.08 4.25 3.76
C GLU A 214 -5.86 3.32 3.79
N ILE A 215 -4.91 3.58 4.69
CA ILE A 215 -3.70 2.76 4.89
C ILE A 215 -4.08 1.43 5.53
N THR A 216 -3.95 0.36 4.75
CA THR A 216 -4.24 -1.01 5.17
C THR A 216 -3.15 -1.58 6.09
N GLY A 217 -1.89 -1.25 5.83
CA GLY A 217 -0.76 -1.74 6.62
C GLY A 217 0.59 -1.53 5.95
N ARG A 218 1.65 -1.90 6.66
CA ARG A 218 3.04 -1.80 6.19
C ARG A 218 3.47 -3.05 5.43
N VAL A 219 4.22 -2.89 4.36
CA VAL A 219 4.88 -4.00 3.68
C VAL A 219 6.14 -4.36 4.47
N ASP A 220 6.10 -5.49 5.19
CA ASP A 220 7.24 -5.94 5.98
C ASP A 220 8.13 -6.91 5.20
N TRP A 221 7.58 -7.65 4.24
CA TRP A 221 8.29 -8.76 3.60
C TRP A 221 7.78 -9.06 2.18
N ARG A 222 8.68 -9.34 1.24
CA ARG A 222 8.38 -10.03 -0.02
C ARG A 222 8.50 -11.53 0.17
N VAL A 223 7.44 -12.29 -0.09
CA VAL A 223 7.36 -13.74 0.15
C VAL A 223 7.41 -14.57 -1.15
N PHE A 224 7.31 -13.93 -2.30
CA PHE A 224 7.46 -14.54 -3.63
C PHE A 224 7.88 -13.48 -4.66
N PRO A 225 8.74 -13.81 -5.64
CA PRO A 225 9.40 -15.10 -5.85
C PRO A 225 10.43 -15.43 -4.75
N PHE A 226 10.77 -16.71 -4.57
CA PHE A 226 11.54 -17.16 -3.40
C PHE A 226 13.03 -16.81 -3.45
N ASP A 227 13.56 -16.55 -4.64
CA ASP A 227 14.92 -16.08 -4.90
C ASP A 227 15.16 -14.65 -4.40
N THR A 228 14.09 -13.86 -4.24
CA THR A 228 14.17 -12.49 -3.76
C THR A 228 13.51 -12.33 -2.37
N TRP A 229 13.31 -13.43 -1.64
CA TRP A 229 12.67 -13.44 -0.31
C TRP A 229 13.43 -12.54 0.69
N GLY A 230 12.74 -11.53 1.25
CA GLY A 230 13.35 -10.59 2.20
C GLY A 230 12.46 -9.36 2.45
N PRO A 231 12.92 -8.40 3.27
CA PRO A 231 12.29 -7.08 3.34
C PRO A 231 12.35 -6.36 1.97
N PRO A 232 11.43 -5.41 1.70
CA PRO A 232 11.57 -4.51 0.57
C PRO A 232 12.76 -3.56 0.82
N GLU A 233 13.77 -3.60 -0.05
CA GLU A 233 14.95 -2.71 0.03
C GLU A 233 14.89 -1.60 -1.01
#